data_AF-D6D000-F1
#
_entry.id   AF-D6D000-F1
#
_cell.length_a   1.000
_cell.length_b   1.000
_cell.length_c   1.000
_cell.angle_alpha   90.00
_cell.angle_beta   90.00
_cell.angle_gamma   90.00
#
_symmetry.space_group_name_H-M   'P 1'
#
loop_
_entity.id
_entity.type
_entity.pdbx_description
1 polymer ?
#
loop_
_entity_poly.entity_id
_entity_poly.type
_entity_poly.pdbx_seq_one_letter_code
_entity_poly.pdbx_strand_id
1 'polypeptide(L)'
;MSELIQEFNGKSLQEWIQWYSTKHPNAIEAATDKIYSKFQEMKCAVEQINREMIEAWVKDLVYTKTYCGLKFQSAIIAFLAEKLCKTWRLATIEEEAKGIDGFIGEKPIQIKSATYKIENRLSEIIDVPIVYYEKKKDGINIEYDPSNF
;
A
#
# COMPACT_ATOMS: atom_id res chain seq x y z
N MET A 1 15.77 22.82 -3.01
CA MET A 1 16.46 22.54 -4.29
C MET A 1 15.96 23.47 -5.40
N SER A 2 14.65 23.56 -5.63
CA SER A 2 14.09 24.47 -6.65
C SER A 2 14.36 25.96 -6.39
N GLU A 3 14.54 26.38 -5.14
CA GLU A 3 14.92 27.75 -4.78
C GLU A 3 16.40 28.05 -5.12
N LEU A 4 17.30 27.08 -4.92
CA LEU A 4 18.73 27.26 -5.19
C LEU A 4 19.03 27.42 -6.69
N ILE A 5 18.27 26.75 -7.55
CA ILE A 5 18.41 26.91 -9.02
C ILE A 5 17.84 28.25 -9.50
N GLN A 6 16.88 28.84 -8.79
CA GLN A 6 16.37 30.19 -9.09
C GLN A 6 17.37 31.29 -8.72
N GLU A 7 18.25 31.04 -7.74
CA GLU A 7 19.32 31.97 -7.34
C GLU A 7 20.57 31.88 -8.22
N PHE A 8 20.67 30.86 -9.07
CA PHE A 8 21.83 30.64 -9.93
C PHE A 8 21.65 31.31 -11.31
N ASN A 9 22.54 32.25 -11.62
CA ASN A 9 22.50 33.04 -12.85
C ASN A 9 23.35 32.49 -14.01
N GLY A 10 24.03 31.35 -13.81
CA GLY A 10 24.86 30.73 -14.85
C GLY A 10 24.03 29.95 -15.87
N LYS A 11 24.69 29.49 -16.95
CA LYS A 11 24.02 28.81 -18.08
C LYS A 11 24.52 27.39 -18.30
N SER A 12 25.56 26.97 -17.57
CA SER A 12 26.17 25.66 -17.71
C SER A 12 26.19 24.86 -16.41
N LEU A 13 26.26 23.53 -16.54
CA LEU A 13 26.39 22.61 -15.42
C LEU A 13 27.70 22.83 -14.64
N GLN A 14 28.79 23.18 -15.32
CA GLN A 14 30.07 23.43 -14.63
C GLN A 14 30.01 24.69 -13.76
N GLU A 15 29.39 25.76 -14.25
CA GLU A 15 29.13 26.95 -13.44
C GLU A 15 28.25 26.63 -12.23
N TRP A 16 27.24 25.75 -12.40
CA TRP A 16 26.39 25.29 -11.31
C TRP A 16 27.18 24.53 -10.25
N ILE A 17 28.04 23.59 -10.67
CA ILE A 17 28.89 22.83 -9.75
C ILE A 17 29.80 23.78 -8.97
N GLN A 18 30.44 24.74 -9.63
CA GLN A 18 31.34 25.69 -8.99
C GLN A 18 30.60 26.61 -8.01
N TRP A 19 29.46 27.16 -8.43
CA TRP A 19 28.63 28.04 -7.60
C TRP A 19 28.09 27.31 -6.37
N TYR A 20 27.53 26.12 -6.57
CA TYR A 20 26.98 25.30 -5.50
C TYR A 20 28.08 24.85 -4.52
N SER A 21 29.22 24.36 -5.03
CA SER A 21 30.35 23.92 -4.18
C SER A 21 30.98 25.08 -3.41
N THR A 22 30.97 26.30 -3.95
CA THR A 22 31.47 27.48 -3.22
C THR A 22 30.50 27.88 -2.10
N LYS A 23 29.19 27.85 -2.37
CA LYS A 23 28.15 28.23 -1.40
C LYS A 23 27.95 27.16 -0.32
N HIS A 24 28.21 25.90 -0.65
CA HIS A 24 28.00 24.73 0.19
C HIS A 24 29.17 23.74 0.10
N PRO A 25 30.37 24.10 0.61
CA PRO A 25 31.61 23.35 0.39
C PRO A 25 31.58 21.90 0.88
N ASN A 26 30.84 21.62 1.96
CA ASN A 26 30.79 20.29 2.57
C ASN A 26 29.45 19.59 2.37
N ALA A 27 28.49 20.18 1.61
CA ALA A 27 27.14 19.64 1.55
C ALA A 27 27.08 18.28 0.85
N ILE A 28 27.89 18.06 -0.19
CA ILE A 28 27.94 16.77 -0.88
C ILE A 28 28.56 15.69 -0.01
N GLU A 29 29.68 15.97 0.66
CA GLU A 29 30.33 15.03 1.58
C GLU A 29 29.42 14.69 2.75
N ALA A 30 28.85 15.70 3.42
CA ALA A 30 27.92 15.49 4.53
C ALA A 30 26.65 14.71 4.13
N ALA A 31 26.10 14.99 2.94
CA ALA A 31 24.97 14.22 2.41
C ALA A 31 25.37 12.77 2.09
N THR A 32 26.56 12.58 1.52
CA THR A 32 27.13 11.27 1.21
C THR A 32 27.29 10.45 2.48
N ASP A 33 27.94 11.00 3.51
CA ASP A 33 28.16 10.33 4.79
C ASP A 33 26.84 9.96 5.47
N LYS A 34 25.87 10.88 5.45
CA LYS A 34 24.55 10.64 6.03
C LYS A 34 23.83 9.48 5.32
N ILE A 35 23.83 9.47 3.98
CA ILE A 35 23.20 8.41 3.20
C ILE A 35 23.94 7.09 3.43
N TYR A 36 25.28 7.11 3.41
CA TYR A 36 26.09 5.92 3.61
C TYR A 36 25.89 5.32 5.00
N SER A 37 25.84 6.14 6.04
CA SER A 37 25.51 5.70 7.41
C SER A 37 24.16 4.98 7.47
N LYS A 38 23.11 5.53 6.83
CA LYS A 38 21.80 4.89 6.76
C LYS A 38 21.80 3.61 5.93
N PHE A 39 22.58 3.56 4.87
CA PHE A 39 22.78 2.34 4.11
C PHE A 39 23.46 1.25 4.95
N GLN A 40 24.46 1.58 5.78
CA GLN A 40 25.10 0.62 6.69
C GLN A 40 24.12 0.12 7.75
N GLU A 41 23.33 1.00 8.36
CA GLU A 41 22.26 0.60 9.30
C GLU A 41 21.31 -0.41 8.65
N MET A 42 20.86 -0.14 7.43
CA MET A 42 20.00 -1.04 6.67
C MET A 42 20.69 -2.37 6.38
N LYS A 43 21.97 -2.35 5.98
CA LYS A 43 22.75 -3.56 5.73
C LYS A 43 22.83 -4.44 6.99
N CYS A 44 23.15 -3.86 8.14
CA CYS A 44 23.17 -4.57 9.42
C CYS A 44 21.80 -5.11 9.83
N ALA A 45 20.72 -4.40 9.50
CA ALA A 45 19.36 -4.90 9.73
C ALA A 45 19.03 -6.10 8.83
N VAL A 46 19.43 -6.05 7.55
CA VAL A 46 19.25 -7.15 6.60
C VAL A 46 20.06 -8.38 7.00
N GLU A 47 21.28 -8.19 7.50
CA GLU A 47 22.13 -9.28 8.01
C GLU A 47 21.50 -10.03 9.21
N GLN A 48 20.60 -9.39 9.96
CA GLN A 48 19.85 -10.04 11.04
C GLN A 48 18.68 -10.89 10.53
N ILE A 49 18.30 -10.77 9.26
CA ILE A 49 17.22 -11.55 8.66
C ILE A 49 17.77 -12.91 8.24
N ASN A 50 17.26 -13.97 8.86
CA ASN A 50 17.62 -15.34 8.52
C ASN A 50 16.52 -16.05 7.71
N ARG A 51 16.87 -17.21 7.13
CA ARG A 51 15.95 -18.00 6.28
C ARG A 51 14.70 -18.45 7.04
N GLU A 52 14.79 -18.72 8.34
CA GLU A 52 13.67 -19.15 9.16
C GLU A 52 12.66 -18.03 9.37
N MET A 53 13.12 -16.80 9.60
CA MET A 53 12.26 -15.61 9.65
C MET A 53 11.55 -15.38 8.33
N ILE A 54 12.25 -15.55 7.21
CA ILE A 54 11.66 -15.45 5.87
C ILE A 54 10.61 -16.55 5.68
N GLU A 55 10.91 -17.78 6.06
CA GLU A 55 9.97 -18.90 5.96
C GLU A 55 8.73 -18.69 6.83
N ALA A 56 8.90 -18.21 8.07
CA ALA A 56 7.80 -17.86 8.96
C ALA A 56 6.92 -16.75 8.37
N TRP A 57 7.54 -15.73 7.77
CA TRP A 57 6.82 -14.67 7.07
C TRP A 57 6.06 -15.18 5.84
N VAL A 58 6.65 -16.07 5.03
CA VAL A 58 5.97 -16.70 3.89
C VAL A 58 4.81 -17.57 4.37
N LYS A 59 4.99 -18.35 5.44
CA LYS A 59 3.92 -19.15 6.04
C LYS A 59 2.78 -18.27 6.55
N ASP A 60 3.07 -17.17 7.23
CA ASP A 60 2.03 -16.21 7.65
C ASP A 60 1.31 -15.60 6.43
N LEU A 61 2.06 -15.23 5.39
CA LEU A 61 1.49 -14.69 4.16
C LEU A 61 0.53 -15.70 3.50
N VAL A 62 0.96 -16.94 3.30
CA VAL A 62 0.18 -17.96 2.57
C VAL A 62 -0.91 -18.58 3.43
N TYR A 63 -0.61 -19.00 4.67
CA TYR A 63 -1.56 -19.73 5.50
C TYR A 63 -2.51 -18.81 6.25
N THR A 64 -2.02 -17.68 6.75
CA THR A 64 -2.87 -16.77 7.52
C THR A 64 -3.49 -15.73 6.61
N LYS A 65 -2.68 -14.90 5.93
CA LYS A 65 -3.19 -13.72 5.23
C LYS A 65 -4.02 -14.09 4.01
N THR A 66 -3.58 -15.03 3.17
CA THR A 66 -4.37 -15.48 2.02
C THR A 66 -5.65 -16.19 2.47
N TYR A 67 -5.56 -17.16 3.39
CA TYR A 67 -6.75 -17.88 3.83
C TYR A 67 -7.75 -16.99 4.57
N CYS A 68 -7.29 -16.20 5.55
CA CYS A 68 -8.15 -15.28 6.27
C CYS A 68 -8.71 -14.20 5.36
N GLY A 69 -7.91 -13.62 4.46
CA GLY A 69 -8.34 -12.62 3.48
C GLY A 69 -9.49 -13.16 2.62
N LEU A 70 -9.28 -14.30 1.96
CA LEU A 70 -10.29 -14.93 1.10
C LEU A 70 -11.55 -15.36 1.88
N LYS A 71 -11.39 -15.88 3.10
CA LYS A 71 -12.53 -16.25 3.95
C LYS A 71 -13.31 -15.03 4.43
N PHE A 72 -12.64 -13.96 4.83
CA PHE A 72 -13.31 -12.71 5.20
C PHE A 72 -14.05 -12.10 4.03
N GLN A 73 -13.44 -12.06 2.85
CA GLN A 73 -14.07 -11.61 1.62
C GLN A 73 -15.38 -12.36 1.37
N SER A 74 -15.35 -13.70 1.41
CA SER A 74 -16.57 -14.50 1.24
C SER A 74 -17.64 -14.25 2.31
N ALA A 75 -17.24 -14.12 3.58
CA ALA A 75 -18.17 -13.91 4.69
C ALA A 75 -18.82 -12.52 4.65
N ILE A 76 -18.04 -11.49 4.31
CA ILE A 76 -18.54 -10.10 4.18
C ILE A 76 -19.51 -10.00 3.00
N ILE A 77 -19.18 -10.58 1.85
CA ILE A 77 -20.08 -10.60 0.68
C ILE A 77 -21.39 -11.30 1.04
N ALA A 78 -21.32 -12.49 1.65
CA ALA A 78 -22.50 -13.25 2.04
C ALA A 78 -23.38 -12.48 3.04
N PHE A 79 -22.77 -11.87 4.06
CA PHE A 79 -23.49 -11.09 5.06
C PHE A 79 -24.20 -9.86 4.45
N LEU A 80 -23.52 -9.13 3.56
CA LEU A 80 -24.12 -7.98 2.88
C LEU A 80 -25.24 -8.43 1.93
N ALA A 81 -25.06 -9.53 1.21
CA ALA A 81 -26.07 -10.08 0.31
C ALA A 81 -27.32 -10.55 1.07
N GLU A 82 -27.16 -11.21 2.21
CA GLU A 82 -28.26 -11.60 3.09
C GLU A 82 -29.03 -10.36 3.61
N LYS A 83 -28.30 -9.34 4.09
CA LYS A 83 -28.89 -8.09 4.58
C LYS A 83 -29.65 -7.31 3.49
N LEU A 84 -29.22 -7.44 2.23
CA LEU A 84 -29.82 -6.79 1.07
C LEU A 84 -30.84 -7.69 0.33
N CYS A 85 -31.07 -8.92 0.80
CA CYS A 85 -31.91 -9.93 0.14
C CYS A 85 -31.51 -10.17 -1.34
N LYS A 86 -30.21 -10.23 -1.63
CA LYS A 86 -29.65 -10.45 -2.98
C LYS A 86 -28.85 -11.75 -3.03
N THR A 87 -28.66 -12.27 -4.23
CA THR A 87 -27.72 -13.37 -4.50
C THR A 87 -26.28 -12.84 -4.45
N TRP A 88 -25.31 -13.73 -4.29
CA TRP A 88 -23.90 -13.35 -4.34
C TRP A 88 -23.04 -14.41 -5.00
N ARG A 89 -21.89 -13.98 -5.51
CA ARG A 89 -20.81 -14.86 -5.98
C ARG A 89 -19.45 -14.21 -5.76
N LEU A 90 -18.42 -15.05 -5.66
CA LEU A 90 -17.03 -14.58 -5.71
C LEU A 90 -16.65 -14.21 -7.15
N ALA A 91 -15.64 -13.35 -7.27
CA ALA A 91 -15.04 -13.01 -8.55
C ALA A 91 -14.29 -14.22 -9.15
N THR A 92 -14.22 -14.29 -10.47
CA THR A 92 -13.26 -15.17 -11.17
C THR A 92 -11.86 -14.58 -11.12
N ILE A 93 -10.84 -15.36 -11.49
CA ILE A 93 -9.44 -14.90 -11.52
C ILE A 93 -9.29 -13.66 -12.44
N GLU A 94 -10.00 -13.64 -13.56
CA GLU A 94 -9.96 -12.51 -14.52
C GLU A 94 -10.66 -11.25 -13.99
N GLU A 95 -11.65 -11.41 -13.11
CA GLU A 95 -12.37 -10.31 -12.45
C GLU A 95 -11.59 -9.77 -11.26
N GLU A 96 -10.92 -10.63 -10.49
CA GLU A 96 -10.02 -10.26 -9.39
C GLU A 96 -8.83 -9.46 -9.91
N ALA A 97 -8.28 -9.83 -11.08
CA ALA A 97 -7.23 -9.05 -11.75
C ALA A 97 -7.67 -7.63 -12.14
N LYS A 98 -8.99 -7.37 -12.23
CA LYS A 98 -9.57 -6.03 -12.46
C LYS A 98 -9.94 -5.32 -11.15
N GLY A 99 -9.60 -5.91 -10.01
CA GLY A 99 -9.90 -5.37 -8.68
C GLY A 99 -11.31 -5.68 -8.19
N ILE A 100 -12.01 -6.66 -8.75
CA ILE A 100 -13.33 -7.08 -8.27
C ILE A 100 -13.16 -8.30 -7.37
N ASP A 101 -13.61 -8.21 -6.13
CA ASP A 101 -13.53 -9.28 -5.15
C ASP A 101 -14.79 -10.17 -5.14
N GLY A 102 -15.90 -9.63 -5.60
CA GLY A 102 -17.12 -10.40 -5.79
C GLY A 102 -18.29 -9.53 -6.21
N PHE A 103 -19.47 -10.16 -6.26
CA PHE A 103 -20.70 -9.54 -6.71
C PHE A 103 -21.81 -9.75 -5.70
N ILE A 104 -22.58 -8.68 -5.48
CA ILE A 104 -23.84 -8.72 -4.74
C ILE A 104 -24.96 -8.36 -5.72
N GLY A 105 -25.74 -9.37 -6.11
CA GLY A 105 -26.57 -9.32 -7.32
C GLY A 105 -25.70 -9.12 -8.56
N GLU A 106 -25.97 -8.05 -9.31
CA GLU A 106 -25.21 -7.67 -10.52
C GLU A 106 -24.08 -6.65 -10.23
N LYS A 107 -23.97 -6.17 -8.99
CA LYS A 107 -23.03 -5.08 -8.66
C LYS A 107 -21.67 -5.65 -8.22
N PRO A 108 -20.55 -5.27 -8.88
CA PRO A 108 -19.21 -5.66 -8.45
C PRO A 108 -18.82 -4.88 -7.19
N ILE A 109 -18.04 -5.52 -6.32
CA ILE A 109 -17.49 -4.92 -5.11
C ILE A 109 -16.02 -5.26 -4.93
N GLN A 110 -15.33 -4.39 -4.19
CA GLN A 110 -13.99 -4.64 -3.69
C GLN A 110 -14.01 -4.59 -2.15
N ILE A 111 -13.27 -5.47 -1.48
CA ILE A 111 -13.19 -5.58 -0.03
C ILE A 111 -11.77 -5.25 0.40
N LYS A 112 -11.60 -4.12 1.09
CA LYS A 112 -10.29 -3.70 1.63
C LYS A 112 -10.32 -3.61 3.14
N SER A 113 -9.17 -3.82 3.80
CA SER A 113 -9.08 -3.57 5.23
C SER A 113 -9.15 -2.07 5.52
N ALA A 114 -9.71 -1.68 6.66
CA ALA A 114 -9.81 -0.28 7.06
C ALA A 114 -8.44 0.41 7.18
N THR A 115 -7.37 -0.34 7.44
CA THR A 115 -5.99 0.18 7.42
C THR A 115 -5.58 0.76 6.07
N TYR A 116 -6.12 0.23 4.97
CA TYR A 116 -5.86 0.75 3.63
C TYR A 116 -6.41 2.18 3.44
N LYS A 117 -7.49 2.54 4.12
CA LYS A 117 -8.08 3.90 4.11
C LYS A 117 -7.13 4.94 4.72
N ILE A 118 -6.24 4.52 5.63
CA ILE A 118 -5.28 5.38 6.32
C ILE A 118 -4.05 5.63 5.42
N GLU A 119 -3.72 4.69 4.55
CA GLU A 119 -2.67 4.80 3.54
C GLU A 119 -3.14 5.57 2.30
N ASN A 120 -3.64 6.79 2.50
CA ASN A 120 -4.13 7.75 1.49
C ASN A 120 -3.03 8.23 0.49
N ARG A 121 -1.92 7.48 0.38
CA ARG A 121 -0.75 7.70 -0.47
C ARG A 121 -0.76 6.84 -1.73
N LEU A 122 -1.59 5.80 -1.79
CA LEU A 122 -1.73 4.95 -2.97
C LEU A 122 -2.72 5.60 -3.93
N SER A 123 -2.19 6.25 -4.98
CA SER A 123 -2.96 6.86 -6.06
C SER A 123 -3.57 5.80 -6.99
N GLU A 124 -4.35 4.87 -6.45
CA GLU A 124 -5.16 3.94 -7.25
C GLU A 124 -6.51 4.59 -7.55
N ILE A 125 -6.84 4.71 -8.84
CA ILE A 125 -8.21 5.02 -9.27
C ILE A 125 -8.99 3.72 -9.15
N ILE A 126 -9.89 3.65 -8.17
CA ILE A 126 -10.70 2.46 -7.91
C ILE A 126 -12.11 2.72 -8.43
N ASP A 127 -12.46 2.08 -9.55
CA ASP A 127 -13.74 2.26 -10.26
C ASP A 127 -14.91 1.45 -9.67
N VAL A 128 -14.65 0.66 -8.62
CA VAL A 128 -15.61 -0.29 -8.04
C VAL A 128 -15.93 0.10 -6.59
N PRO A 129 -17.20 0.01 -6.14
CA PRO A 129 -17.56 0.25 -4.75
C PRO A 129 -16.71 -0.56 -3.76
N ILE A 130 -16.05 0.15 -2.83
CA ILE A 130 -15.20 -0.45 -1.81
C ILE A 130 -16.01 -0.65 -0.52
N VAL A 131 -15.97 -1.86 0.00
CA VAL A 131 -16.41 -2.22 1.34
C VAL A 131 -15.17 -2.31 2.22
N TYR A 132 -15.15 -1.52 3.30
CA TYR A 132 -14.05 -1.57 4.26
C TYR A 132 -14.40 -2.49 5.42
N TYR A 133 -13.45 -3.29 5.85
CA TYR A 133 -13.61 -4.12 7.04
C TYR A 133 -12.50 -3.90 8.08
N GLU A 134 -12.87 -3.97 9.34
CA GLU A 134 -11.95 -3.91 10.47
C GLU A 134 -12.15 -5.13 11.36
N LYS A 135 -11.08 -5.90 11.57
CA LYS A 135 -11.08 -7.04 12.48
C LYS A 135 -10.97 -6.54 13.92
N LYS A 136 -12.01 -6.77 14.73
CA LYS A 136 -12.01 -6.56 16.18
C LYS A 136 -11.84 -7.91 16.90
N LYS A 137 -11.55 -7.86 18.21
CA LYS A 137 -11.42 -9.08 19.02
C LYS A 137 -12.71 -9.92 19.04
N ASP A 138 -13.86 -9.26 18.97
CA ASP A 138 -15.18 -9.90 19.13
C ASP A 138 -16.01 -9.93 17.82
N GLY A 139 -15.41 -9.63 16.66
CA GLY A 139 -16.13 -9.65 15.39
C GLY A 139 -15.47 -8.84 14.28
N ILE A 140 -16.23 -8.61 13.20
CA ILE A 140 -15.81 -7.83 12.04
C ILE A 140 -16.72 -6.61 11.94
N ASN A 141 -16.14 -5.42 11.94
CA ASN A 141 -16.86 -4.20 11.63
C ASN A 141 -16.81 -3.97 10.11
N ILE A 142 -17.95 -3.66 9.49
CA ILE A 142 -18.07 -3.49 8.04
C ILE A 142 -18.63 -2.10 7.76
N GLU A 143 -17.88 -1.29 7.03
CA GLU A 143 -18.26 0.04 6.57
C GLU A 143 -18.46 0.00 5.06
N TYR A 144 -19.65 0.37 4.59
CA TYR A 144 -19.99 0.42 3.17
C TYR A 144 -20.99 1.55 2.93
N ASP A 145 -20.98 2.12 1.73
CA ASP A 145 -21.97 3.09 1.30
C ASP A 145 -23.21 2.36 0.76
N PRO A 146 -24.40 2.50 1.39
CA PRO A 146 -25.62 1.82 0.95
C PRO A 146 -26.09 2.23 -0.45
N SER A 147 -25.76 3.44 -0.91
CA SER A 147 -26.16 3.93 -2.25
C SER A 147 -25.50 3.15 -3.39
N ASN A 148 -24.38 2.50 -3.10
CA ASN A 148 -23.66 1.67 -4.05
C ASN A 148 -24.28 0.28 -4.26
N PHE A 149 -25.30 -0.12 -3.49
CA PHE A 149 -25.83 -1.48 -3.46
C PHE A 149 -27.24 -1.67 -4.00
#